data_AF-A0A961VKF1-F1
#
_entry.id   AF-A0A961VKF1-F1
#
_cell.length_a   1.000
_cell.length_b   1.000
_cell.length_c   1.000
_cell.angle_alpha   90.00
_cell.angle_beta   90.00
_cell.angle_gamma   90.00
#
_symmetry.space_group_name_H-M   'P 1'
#
loop_
_entity.id
_entity.type
_entity.pdbx_description
1 polymer ?
#
loop_
_entity_poly.entity_id
_entity_poly.type
_entity_poly.pdbx_seq_one_letter_code
_entity_poly.pdbx_strand_id
1 'polypeptide(L)'
;MKARPAGKRRYRILIARGQDVREFHVKPWAAAATAITGILFGVFYFAATGYLVFRDDLLAASFARQARIQQAYEDRIAMLRSDIDRLTSRQLLNQEAFEGRLAELLGRQQALDARQDIIASLSQTVRGAGLVPETAPLPRLRPADPNEADTITTGSIEPAETPVRVASAALRTDTSTAPLPPSDEFERIVEAESSIDALAREQVDYVTEIAQEVTARSSRIAAVLGKLGHKPKLDDDNESAIGGPYVPLDEYSDPEAFRANVDVVATQVEHLATLQKVASRLPLAKPMASAPITSRFGARMDPFVHRMAMHSGIDFKAPTGSPARATAAGRVTIAAYTKGYGNMIEIDHGGGIRTRYAHLSRLLVKKGAYVEKGAIVGRTGSTGRSTGPHLHYEIRVNSKAIDPMAYIKAGAELTPLLSPG
;
A
#
# COMPACT_ATOMS: atom_id res chain seq x y z
N MET A 1 -21.75 -123.27 31.72
CA MET A 1 -20.28 -123.28 31.93
C MET A 1 -19.97 -122.55 33.23
N LYS A 2 -18.99 -123.06 34.01
CA LYS A 2 -18.15 -122.39 35.07
C LYS A 2 -18.66 -121.03 35.61
N ALA A 3 -18.76 -120.76 36.91
CA ALA A 3 -17.70 -120.90 37.92
C ALA A 3 -18.25 -120.78 39.37
N ARG A 4 -17.36 -121.18 40.29
CA ARG A 4 -17.44 -121.31 41.76
C ARG A 4 -17.93 -120.06 42.55
N PRO A 5 -18.27 -120.27 43.84
CA PRO A 5 -19.26 -119.50 44.60
C PRO A 5 -18.66 -118.32 45.36
N ALA A 6 -19.47 -117.29 45.66
CA ALA A 6 -19.14 -116.28 46.65
C ALA A 6 -20.33 -116.05 47.57
N GLY A 7 -20.11 -116.34 48.85
CA GLY A 7 -21.13 -116.49 49.86
C GLY A 7 -21.96 -115.23 50.12
N LYS A 8 -23.20 -115.50 50.53
CA LYS A 8 -24.06 -114.59 51.28
C LYS A 8 -23.24 -113.90 52.37
N ARG A 9 -22.96 -112.61 52.20
CA ARG A 9 -22.70 -111.73 53.35
C ARG A 9 -23.94 -110.89 53.56
N ARG A 10 -24.85 -111.44 54.35
CA ARG A 10 -25.95 -110.71 54.97
C ARG A 10 -25.37 -110.02 56.19
N TYR A 11 -25.26 -108.70 56.12
CA TYR A 11 -24.79 -107.90 57.25
C TYR A 11 -25.92 -107.87 58.30
N ARG A 12 -25.67 -108.51 59.45
CA ARG A 12 -26.57 -108.55 60.60
C ARG A 12 -26.20 -107.41 61.54
N ILE A 13 -27.11 -106.46 61.72
CA ILE A 13 -26.98 -105.43 62.74
C ILE A 13 -27.91 -105.84 63.89
N LEU A 14 -27.30 -106.22 65.01
CA LEU A 14 -27.98 -106.60 66.24
C LEU A 14 -27.93 -105.39 67.18
N ILE A 15 -29.09 -104.82 67.49
CA ILE A 15 -29.23 -103.77 68.49
C ILE A 15 -30.02 -104.37 69.65
N ALA A 16 -29.35 -104.58 70.79
CA ALA A 16 -29.97 -105.08 72.01
C ALA A 16 -30.12 -103.93 73.02
N ARG A 17 -31.33 -103.75 73.56
CA ARG A 17 -31.60 -102.83 74.68
C ARG A 17 -32.44 -103.57 75.71
N GLY A 18 -31.82 -103.98 76.81
CA GLY A 18 -32.49 -104.84 77.80
C GLY A 18 -32.75 -106.24 77.26
N GLN A 19 -33.88 -106.85 77.63
CA GLN A 19 -34.20 -108.25 77.29
C GLN A 19 -34.87 -108.47 75.92
N ASP A 20 -35.12 -107.41 75.14
CA ASP A 20 -35.64 -107.53 73.76
C ASP A 20 -34.53 -107.28 72.72
N VAL A 21 -34.36 -108.25 71.82
CA VAL A 21 -33.44 -108.17 70.67
C VAL A 21 -34.28 -108.12 69.39
N ARG A 22 -34.19 -107.00 68.65
CA ARG A 22 -34.83 -106.87 67.32
C ARG A 22 -33.78 -106.98 66.22
N GLU A 23 -33.97 -107.95 65.31
CA GLU A 23 -33.11 -108.17 64.14
C GLU A 23 -33.66 -107.43 62.92
N PHE A 24 -32.87 -106.54 62.31
CA PHE A 24 -33.26 -105.84 61.08
C PHE A 24 -32.46 -106.36 59.88
N HIS A 25 -33.16 -106.65 58.78
CA HIS A 25 -32.57 -107.12 57.53
C HIS A 25 -32.42 -105.97 56.51
N VAL A 26 -31.19 -105.55 56.22
CA VAL A 26 -30.93 -104.49 55.22
C VAL A 26 -30.44 -105.11 53.91
N LYS A 27 -31.12 -104.78 52.79
CA LYS A 27 -30.72 -105.22 51.44
C LYS A 27 -29.54 -104.35 50.94
N PRO A 28 -28.52 -104.93 50.28
CA PRO A 28 -27.30 -104.20 49.92
C PRO A 28 -27.52 -102.99 48.98
N TRP A 29 -28.56 -103.03 48.12
CA TRP A 29 -28.90 -101.89 47.26
C TRP A 29 -29.51 -100.71 48.04
N ALA A 30 -30.24 -100.97 49.12
CA ALA A 30 -30.83 -99.92 49.95
C ALA A 30 -29.74 -99.17 50.74
N ALA A 31 -28.71 -99.89 51.21
CA ALA A 31 -27.54 -99.30 51.85
C ALA A 31 -26.73 -98.41 50.87
N ALA A 32 -26.58 -98.84 49.61
CA ALA A 32 -25.92 -98.05 48.57
C ALA A 32 -26.72 -96.80 48.21
N ALA A 33 -28.05 -96.89 48.09
CA ALA A 33 -28.91 -95.75 47.83
C ALA A 33 -28.80 -94.71 48.96
N THR A 34 -28.88 -95.12 50.22
CA THR A 34 -28.72 -94.20 51.37
C THR A 34 -27.33 -93.56 51.43
N ALA A 35 -26.28 -94.28 51.03
CA ALA A 35 -24.93 -93.73 50.94
C ALA A 35 -24.82 -92.68 49.82
N ILE A 36 -25.40 -92.93 48.64
CA ILE A 36 -25.44 -91.98 47.53
C ILE A 36 -26.25 -90.74 47.90
N THR A 37 -27.41 -90.90 48.53
CA THR A 37 -28.22 -89.78 49.00
C THR A 37 -27.48 -88.97 50.06
N GLY A 38 -26.78 -89.64 50.99
CA GLY A 38 -25.93 -88.97 51.99
C GLY A 38 -24.76 -88.21 51.36
N ILE A 39 -24.12 -88.77 50.32
CA ILE A 39 -23.06 -88.09 49.56
C ILE A 39 -23.64 -86.89 48.81
N LEU A 40 -24.78 -87.02 48.13
CA LEU A 40 -25.45 -85.91 47.44
C LEU A 40 -25.85 -84.81 48.41
N PHE A 41 -26.40 -85.17 49.58
CA PHE A 41 -26.76 -84.21 50.61
C PHE A 41 -25.52 -83.55 51.21
N GLY A 42 -24.43 -84.29 51.39
CA GLY A 42 -23.14 -83.75 51.81
C GLY A 42 -22.58 -82.77 50.77
N VAL A 43 -22.55 -83.14 49.50
CA VAL A 43 -22.11 -82.27 48.39
C VAL A 43 -23.00 -81.02 48.34
N PHE A 44 -24.31 -81.16 48.47
CA PHE A 44 -25.24 -80.03 48.49
C PHE A 44 -25.02 -79.13 49.71
N TYR A 45 -24.84 -79.70 50.89
CA TYR A 45 -24.55 -78.96 52.12
C TYR A 45 -23.22 -78.19 52.02
N PHE A 46 -22.16 -78.84 51.53
CA PHE A 46 -20.87 -78.19 51.30
C PHE A 46 -20.95 -77.12 50.19
N ALA A 47 -21.71 -77.34 49.12
CA ALA A 47 -21.91 -76.36 48.06
C ALA A 47 -22.74 -75.14 48.54
N ALA A 48 -23.79 -75.36 49.32
CA ALA A 48 -24.62 -74.30 49.89
C ALA A 48 -23.86 -73.49 50.95
N THR A 49 -23.08 -74.17 51.80
CA THR A 49 -22.21 -73.51 52.78
C THR A 49 -21.10 -72.74 52.09
N GLY A 50 -20.47 -73.31 51.06
CA GLY A 50 -19.50 -72.63 50.21
C GLY A 50 -20.10 -71.40 49.54
N TYR A 51 -21.28 -71.51 48.92
CA TYR A 51 -21.98 -70.37 48.32
C TYR A 51 -22.27 -69.29 49.35
N LEU A 52 -22.82 -69.62 50.54
CA LEU A 52 -23.12 -68.61 51.56
C LEU A 52 -21.87 -67.92 52.10
N VAL A 53 -20.76 -68.65 52.29
CA VAL A 53 -19.49 -68.08 52.74
C VAL A 53 -18.87 -67.16 51.67
N PHE A 54 -18.92 -67.56 50.39
CA PHE A 54 -18.36 -66.76 49.29
C PHE A 54 -19.36 -65.75 48.68
N ARG A 55 -20.63 -65.76 49.07
CA ARG A 55 -21.68 -64.88 48.53
C ARG A 55 -21.36 -63.43 48.83
N ASP A 56 -20.96 -63.14 50.05
CA ASP A 56 -20.66 -61.77 50.49
C ASP A 56 -19.42 -61.24 49.76
N ASP A 57 -18.40 -62.07 49.54
CA ASP A 57 -17.23 -61.73 48.73
C ASP A 57 -17.56 -61.51 47.25
N LEU A 58 -18.43 -62.34 46.67
CA LEU A 58 -18.88 -62.20 45.27
C LEU A 58 -19.74 -60.95 45.07
N LEU A 59 -20.67 -60.69 46.00
CA LEU A 59 -21.49 -59.48 45.98
C LEU A 59 -20.63 -58.25 46.17
N ALA A 60 -19.74 -58.23 47.17
CA ALA A 60 -18.79 -57.15 47.41
C ALA A 60 -17.89 -56.91 46.19
N ALA A 61 -17.38 -57.96 45.54
CA ALA A 61 -16.59 -57.86 44.31
C ALA A 61 -17.40 -57.29 43.13
N SER A 62 -18.68 -57.67 43.01
CA SER A 62 -19.57 -57.16 41.95
C SER A 62 -19.94 -55.68 42.16
N PHE A 63 -20.28 -55.27 43.38
CA PHE A 63 -20.54 -53.88 43.74
C PHE A 63 -19.28 -53.03 43.61
N ALA A 64 -18.13 -53.54 44.04
CA ALA A 64 -16.84 -52.85 43.85
C ALA A 64 -16.46 -52.73 42.37
N ARG A 65 -16.89 -53.65 41.51
CA ARG A 65 -16.71 -53.54 40.06
C ARG A 65 -17.67 -52.52 39.45
N GLN A 66 -18.96 -52.54 39.81
CA GLN A 66 -19.94 -51.56 39.36
C GLN A 66 -19.59 -50.14 39.82
N ALA A 67 -19.17 -49.97 41.08
CA ALA A 67 -18.72 -48.69 41.61
C ALA A 67 -17.49 -48.17 40.84
N ARG A 68 -16.51 -49.05 40.54
CA ARG A 68 -15.35 -48.67 39.71
C ARG A 68 -15.74 -48.29 38.28
N ILE A 69 -16.67 -49.02 37.67
CA ILE A 69 -17.17 -48.70 36.32
C ILE A 69 -17.91 -47.37 36.33
N GLN A 70 -18.75 -47.12 37.33
CA GLN A 70 -19.50 -45.88 37.47
C GLN A 70 -18.58 -44.69 37.72
N GLN A 71 -17.59 -44.82 38.62
CA GLN A 71 -16.55 -43.80 38.82
C GLN A 71 -15.78 -43.53 37.53
N ALA A 72 -15.36 -44.58 36.81
CA ALA A 72 -14.68 -44.40 35.53
C ALA A 72 -15.54 -43.66 34.49
N TYR A 73 -16.86 -43.87 34.49
CA TYR A 73 -17.78 -43.11 33.63
C TYR A 73 -17.96 -41.66 34.10
N GLU A 74 -18.12 -41.41 35.40
CA GLU A 74 -18.24 -40.06 35.97
C GLU A 74 -16.97 -39.25 35.70
N ASP A 75 -15.79 -39.84 35.90
CA ASP A 75 -14.49 -39.23 35.58
C ASP A 75 -14.37 -38.93 34.08
N ARG A 76 -14.80 -39.85 33.20
CA ARG A 76 -14.78 -39.64 31.75
C ARG A 76 -15.71 -38.50 31.32
N ILE A 77 -16.90 -38.41 31.92
CA ILE A 77 -17.86 -37.34 31.63
C ILE A 77 -17.32 -35.99 32.12
N ALA A 78 -16.74 -35.95 33.33
CA ALA A 78 -16.12 -34.74 33.87
C ALA A 78 -14.95 -34.26 32.99
N MET A 79 -14.10 -35.18 32.53
CA MET A 79 -13.01 -34.88 31.61
C MET A 79 -13.52 -34.35 30.28
N LEU A 80 -14.48 -35.03 29.64
CA LEU A 80 -15.06 -34.58 28.36
C LEU A 80 -15.72 -33.19 28.48
N ARG A 81 -16.39 -32.91 29.60
CA ARG A 81 -16.99 -31.60 29.84
C ARG A 81 -15.93 -30.50 29.97
N SER A 82 -14.87 -30.76 30.73
CA SER A 82 -13.73 -29.85 30.84
C SER A 82 -13.05 -29.60 29.49
N ASP A 83 -12.89 -30.65 28.67
CA ASP A 83 -12.32 -30.53 27.32
C ASP A 83 -13.22 -29.70 26.40
N ILE A 84 -14.55 -29.91 26.45
CA ILE A 84 -15.53 -29.09 25.71
C ILE A 84 -15.46 -27.63 26.18
N ASP A 85 -15.50 -27.37 27.48
CA ASP A 85 -15.45 -26.01 28.02
C ASP A 85 -14.15 -25.30 27.63
N ARG A 86 -13.02 -26.02 27.64
CA ARG A 86 -11.72 -25.50 27.20
C ARG A 86 -11.66 -25.23 25.70
N LEU A 87 -12.22 -26.11 24.86
CA LEU A 87 -12.31 -25.90 23.42
C LEU A 87 -13.22 -24.72 23.08
N THR A 88 -14.38 -24.64 23.72
CA THR A 88 -15.35 -23.56 23.54
C THR A 88 -14.75 -22.22 23.94
N SER A 89 -14.06 -22.16 25.10
CA SER A 89 -13.37 -20.95 25.55
C SER A 89 -12.29 -20.50 24.56
N ARG A 90 -11.52 -21.45 23.99
CA ARG A 90 -10.51 -21.13 22.96
C ARG A 90 -11.12 -20.63 21.66
N GLN A 91 -12.25 -21.20 21.24
CA GLN A 91 -12.96 -20.76 20.04
C GLN A 91 -13.49 -19.34 20.21
N LEU A 92 -14.09 -19.03 21.36
CA LEU A 92 -14.58 -17.68 21.66
C LEU A 92 -13.44 -16.65 21.67
N LEU A 93 -12.32 -16.95 22.33
CA LEU A 93 -11.14 -16.07 22.35
C LEU A 93 -10.55 -15.85 20.94
N ASN A 94 -10.50 -16.90 20.11
CA ASN A 94 -10.01 -16.78 18.75
C ASN A 94 -10.97 -15.95 17.86
N GLN A 95 -12.28 -16.10 18.06
CA GLN A 95 -13.29 -15.32 17.33
C GLN A 95 -13.22 -13.84 17.71
N GLU A 96 -13.15 -13.51 19.00
CA GLU A 96 -13.04 -12.12 19.46
C GLU A 96 -11.75 -11.47 18.95
N ALA A 97 -10.62 -12.20 19.00
CA ALA A 97 -9.36 -11.72 18.44
C ALA A 97 -9.42 -11.52 16.91
N PHE A 98 -10.13 -12.40 16.21
CA PHE A 98 -10.35 -12.29 14.77
C PHE A 98 -11.21 -11.09 14.42
N GLU A 99 -12.35 -10.91 15.09
CA GLU A 99 -13.27 -9.78 14.90
C GLU A 99 -12.57 -8.45 15.19
N GLY A 100 -11.75 -8.39 16.24
CA GLY A 100 -10.94 -7.21 16.55
C GLY A 100 -9.95 -6.84 15.43
N ARG A 101 -9.22 -7.83 14.89
CA ARG A 101 -8.31 -7.61 13.76
C ARG A 101 -9.05 -7.20 12.49
N LEU A 102 -10.20 -7.80 12.22
CA LEU A 102 -11.01 -7.46 11.06
C LEU A 102 -11.51 -6.01 11.15
N ALA A 103 -11.97 -5.58 12.32
CA ALA A 103 -12.39 -4.19 12.55
C ALA A 103 -11.23 -3.20 12.37
N GLU A 104 -10.04 -3.55 12.86
CA GLU A 104 -8.83 -2.75 12.66
C GLU A 104 -8.45 -2.63 11.17
N LEU A 105 -8.46 -3.74 10.43
CA LEU A 105 -8.16 -3.75 8.99
C LEU A 105 -9.17 -2.92 8.20
N LEU A 106 -10.46 -3.02 8.51
CA LEU A 106 -11.49 -2.20 7.89
C LEU A 106 -11.29 -0.71 8.17
N GLY A 107 -10.90 -0.35 9.40
CA GLY A 107 -10.56 1.04 9.75
C GLY A 107 -9.36 1.56 8.96
N ARG A 108 -8.28 0.76 8.85
CA ARG A 108 -7.10 1.10 8.04
C ARG A 108 -7.45 1.24 6.56
N GLN A 109 -8.30 0.36 6.03
CA GLN A 109 -8.76 0.43 4.64
C GLN A 109 -9.54 1.72 4.37
N GLN A 110 -10.48 2.10 5.24
CA GLN A 110 -11.21 3.37 5.12
C GLN A 110 -10.29 4.59 5.16
N ALA A 111 -9.26 4.57 6.00
CA ALA A 111 -8.26 5.64 6.05
C ALA A 111 -7.47 5.74 4.74
N LEU A 112 -7.06 4.60 4.16
CA LEU A 112 -6.37 4.58 2.86
C LEU A 112 -7.26 5.03 1.70
N ASP A 113 -8.53 4.67 1.71
CA ASP A 113 -9.51 5.15 0.72
C ASP A 113 -9.67 6.68 0.82
N ALA A 114 -9.75 7.23 2.03
CA ALA A 114 -9.82 8.68 2.24
C ALA A 114 -8.52 9.40 1.78
N ARG A 115 -7.35 8.81 2.02
CA ARG A 115 -6.07 9.32 1.49
C ARG A 115 -6.04 9.28 -0.04
N GLN A 116 -6.68 8.30 -0.65
CA GLN A 116 -6.70 8.16 -2.10
C GLN A 116 -7.40 9.34 -2.79
N ASP A 117 -8.53 9.80 -2.25
CA ASP A 117 -9.24 10.99 -2.76
C ASP A 117 -8.35 12.24 -2.68
N ILE A 118 -7.58 12.36 -1.60
CA ILE A 118 -6.62 13.45 -1.40
C ILE A 118 -5.51 13.36 -2.46
N ILE A 119 -4.91 12.19 -2.68
CA ILE A 119 -3.87 11.98 -3.70
C ILE A 119 -4.41 12.25 -5.10
N ALA A 120 -5.65 11.85 -5.40
CA ALA A 120 -6.29 12.13 -6.67
C ALA A 120 -6.38 13.65 -6.93
N SER A 121 -6.77 14.44 -5.93
CA SER A 121 -6.81 15.91 -6.04
C SER A 121 -5.42 16.53 -6.24
N LEU A 122 -4.41 16.03 -5.52
CA LEU A 122 -3.01 16.45 -5.70
C LEU A 122 -2.53 16.13 -7.11
N SER A 123 -2.80 14.91 -7.60
CA SER A 123 -2.39 14.48 -8.94
C SER A 123 -2.99 15.38 -10.03
N GLN A 124 -4.23 15.82 -9.87
CA GLN A 124 -4.87 16.76 -10.80
C GLN A 124 -4.18 18.13 -10.78
N THR A 125 -3.81 18.61 -9.60
CA THR A 125 -3.07 19.88 -9.42
C THR A 125 -1.68 19.81 -10.06
N VAL A 126 -0.95 18.72 -9.83
CA VAL A 126 0.38 18.44 -10.39
C VAL A 126 0.33 18.31 -11.92
N ARG A 127 -0.70 17.63 -12.47
CA ARG A 127 -0.94 17.57 -13.92
C ARG A 127 -1.26 18.94 -14.51
N GLY A 128 -2.08 19.75 -13.83
CA GLY A 128 -2.37 21.13 -14.24
C GLY A 128 -1.12 22.03 -14.30
N ALA A 129 -0.12 21.76 -13.45
CA ALA A 129 1.18 22.44 -13.47
C ALA A 129 2.19 21.85 -14.49
N GLY A 130 1.79 20.82 -15.26
CA GLY A 130 2.64 20.19 -16.27
C GLY A 130 3.86 19.46 -15.70
N LEU A 131 3.79 19.01 -14.44
CA LEU A 131 4.87 18.28 -13.77
C LEU A 131 4.90 16.80 -14.13
N VAL A 132 3.72 16.20 -14.31
CA VAL A 132 3.53 14.79 -14.59
C VAL A 132 2.73 14.66 -15.89
N PRO A 133 3.09 13.75 -16.81
CA PRO A 133 2.32 13.49 -18.01
C PRO A 133 0.87 13.14 -17.66
N GLU A 134 -0.09 13.62 -18.46
CA GLU A 134 -1.51 13.33 -18.26
C GLU A 134 -1.81 11.81 -18.32
N THR A 135 -0.94 11.06 -19.01
CA THR A 135 -0.98 9.60 -19.16
C THR A 135 -0.34 8.81 -18.02
N ALA A 136 0.29 9.46 -17.04
CA ALA A 136 0.95 8.74 -15.95
C ALA A 136 -0.11 8.02 -15.09
N PRO A 137 0.08 6.71 -14.82
CA PRO A 137 -0.85 5.94 -13.99
C PRO A 137 -0.91 6.56 -12.59
N LEU A 138 -2.12 6.59 -12.03
CA LEU A 138 -2.29 6.93 -10.62
C LEU A 138 -1.69 5.80 -9.76
N PRO A 139 -1.18 6.11 -8.56
CA PRO A 139 -0.79 5.08 -7.61
C PRO A 139 -1.95 4.11 -7.36
N ARG A 140 -1.61 2.86 -7.03
CA ARG A 140 -2.59 1.77 -6.95
C ARG A 140 -3.76 2.11 -6.03
N LEU A 141 -4.95 1.69 -6.43
CA LEU A 141 -6.22 2.10 -5.80
C LEU A 141 -6.73 1.10 -4.75
N ARG A 142 -6.15 -0.10 -4.70
CA ARG A 142 -6.56 -1.20 -3.82
C ARG A 142 -5.45 -2.26 -3.75
N PRO A 143 -5.34 -3.04 -2.66
CA PRO A 143 -4.56 -4.28 -2.67
C PRO A 143 -4.84 -5.12 -3.92
N ALA A 144 -3.79 -5.70 -4.50
CA ALA A 144 -3.95 -6.63 -5.61
C ALA A 144 -4.78 -7.83 -5.13
N ASP A 145 -5.91 -8.11 -5.79
CA ASP A 145 -6.63 -9.35 -5.57
C ASP A 145 -5.69 -10.51 -5.92
N PRO A 146 -5.43 -11.48 -5.03
CA PRO A 146 -4.64 -12.68 -5.36
C PRO A 146 -5.25 -13.49 -6.52
N ASN A 147 -6.50 -13.20 -6.89
CA ASN A 147 -7.28 -13.85 -7.94
C ASN A 147 -7.65 -12.91 -9.10
N GLU A 148 -6.75 -12.01 -9.53
CA GLU A 148 -6.94 -11.21 -10.76
C GLU A 148 -6.95 -12.05 -12.08
N ALA A 149 -7.27 -13.34 -11.98
CA ALA A 149 -7.62 -14.22 -13.10
C ALA A 149 -9.14 -14.47 -13.23
N ASP A 150 -9.99 -14.09 -12.27
CA ASP A 150 -11.43 -14.30 -12.38
C ASP A 150 -12.22 -13.02 -12.06
N THR A 151 -12.69 -12.36 -13.12
CA THR A 151 -13.70 -11.32 -13.08
C THR A 151 -14.97 -11.83 -12.39
N ILE A 152 -15.24 -11.41 -11.15
CA ILE A 152 -16.62 -11.22 -10.67
C ILE A 152 -16.72 -9.92 -9.87
N THR A 153 -17.53 -9.04 -10.47
CA THR A 153 -18.20 -7.84 -9.98
C THR A 153 -18.41 -7.76 -8.47
N THR A 154 -18.17 -6.56 -7.93
CA THR A 154 -18.73 -6.03 -6.68
C THR A 154 -20.02 -6.72 -6.26
N GLY A 155 -19.96 -7.52 -5.21
CA GLY A 155 -21.10 -8.19 -4.61
C GLY A 155 -20.77 -8.50 -3.15
N SER A 156 -21.31 -7.67 -2.27
CA SER A 156 -21.77 -8.01 -0.92
C SER A 156 -21.05 -9.14 -0.21
N ILE A 157 -20.25 -8.78 0.80
CA ILE A 157 -20.02 -9.69 1.93
C ILE A 157 -21.36 -9.76 2.68
N GLU A 158 -22.27 -10.62 2.21
CA GLU A 158 -23.39 -11.06 3.04
C GLU A 158 -22.83 -12.02 4.11
N PRO A 159 -23.27 -11.89 5.38
CA PRO A 159 -22.94 -12.86 6.40
C PRO A 159 -23.53 -14.20 5.96
N ALA A 160 -22.69 -15.23 5.84
CA ALA A 160 -23.13 -16.56 5.48
C ALA A 160 -24.15 -17.07 6.51
N GLU A 161 -25.44 -16.94 6.20
CA GLU A 161 -26.54 -17.64 6.87
C GLU A 161 -26.48 -19.13 6.50
N THR A 162 -25.49 -19.84 7.03
CA THR A 162 -25.57 -21.28 7.15
C THR A 162 -25.48 -21.62 8.62
N PRO A 163 -26.57 -22.07 9.28
CA PRO A 163 -26.43 -22.65 10.59
C PRO A 163 -25.53 -23.87 10.41
N VAL A 164 -24.36 -23.83 11.05
CA VAL A 164 -23.47 -24.98 11.17
C VAL A 164 -24.30 -26.11 11.77
N ARG A 165 -24.77 -27.03 10.93
CA ARG A 165 -25.30 -28.30 11.42
C ARG A 165 -24.09 -29.00 12.01
N VAL A 166 -24.03 -29.01 13.33
CA VAL A 166 -23.15 -29.90 14.09
C VAL A 166 -23.58 -31.31 13.71
N ALA A 167 -22.99 -31.84 12.64
CA ALA A 167 -23.03 -33.26 12.37
C ALA A 167 -22.39 -33.89 13.60
N SER A 168 -23.20 -34.59 14.39
CA SER A 168 -22.77 -35.41 15.51
C SER A 168 -21.79 -36.45 14.97
N ALA A 169 -20.51 -36.05 14.95
CA ALA A 169 -19.39 -36.87 14.55
C ALA A 169 -19.29 -38.01 15.56
N ALA A 170 -19.58 -39.22 15.07
CA ALA A 170 -19.30 -40.44 15.78
C ALA A 170 -17.86 -40.40 16.32
N LEU A 171 -17.74 -40.69 17.62
CA LEU A 171 -16.50 -40.85 18.38
C LEU A 171 -15.38 -41.47 17.54
N ARG A 172 -14.49 -40.62 16.99
CA ARG A 172 -13.15 -41.04 16.59
C ARG A 172 -12.23 -40.74 17.76
N THR A 173 -11.90 -41.80 18.50
CA THR A 173 -10.83 -41.84 19.50
C THR A 173 -9.47 -41.81 18.80
N ASP A 174 -9.12 -40.68 18.19
CA ASP A 174 -7.73 -40.38 17.89
C ASP A 174 -7.35 -39.13 18.66
N THR A 175 -6.54 -39.38 19.69
CA THR A 175 -5.79 -38.38 20.45
C THR A 175 -4.73 -37.78 19.53
N SER A 176 -5.16 -36.97 18.56
CA SER A 176 -4.24 -36.13 17.80
C SER A 176 -4.14 -34.80 18.52
N THR A 177 -3.09 -34.69 19.34
CA THR A 177 -2.53 -33.43 19.86
C THR A 177 -1.82 -32.62 18.77
N ALA A 178 -2.28 -32.71 17.52
CA ALA A 178 -1.84 -31.81 16.47
C ALA A 178 -2.51 -30.44 16.68
N PRO A 179 -1.76 -29.33 16.70
CA PRO A 179 -2.35 -28.01 16.54
C PRO A 179 -3.24 -28.06 15.30
N LEU A 180 -4.49 -27.62 15.43
CA LEU A 180 -5.28 -27.27 14.25
C LEU A 180 -4.40 -26.35 13.40
N PRO A 181 -4.21 -26.62 12.09
CA PRO A 181 -3.51 -25.66 11.24
C PRO A 181 -4.21 -24.30 11.38
N PRO A 182 -3.48 -23.17 11.31
CA PRO A 182 -4.14 -21.87 11.24
C PRO A 182 -5.20 -21.97 10.14
N SER A 183 -6.45 -21.60 10.45
CA SER A 183 -7.48 -21.57 9.43
C SER A 183 -6.99 -20.69 8.29
N ASP A 184 -7.27 -21.10 7.05
CA ASP A 184 -7.01 -20.35 5.82
C ASP A 184 -7.37 -18.84 5.96
N GLU A 185 -8.34 -18.53 6.84
CA GLU A 185 -8.75 -17.19 7.25
C GLU A 185 -7.67 -16.35 7.95
N PHE A 186 -6.86 -16.91 8.85
CA PHE A 186 -5.77 -16.17 9.51
C PHE A 186 -4.64 -15.84 8.54
N GLU A 187 -4.34 -16.74 7.60
CA GLU A 187 -3.33 -16.50 6.56
C GLU A 187 -3.77 -15.36 5.64
N ARG A 188 -5.05 -15.33 5.24
CA ARG A 188 -5.65 -14.22 4.48
C ARG A 188 -5.62 -12.88 5.21
N ILE A 189 -5.82 -12.86 6.53
CA ILE A 189 -5.71 -11.63 7.33
C ILE A 189 -4.28 -11.09 7.31
N VAL A 190 -3.28 -11.96 7.47
CA VAL A 190 -1.87 -11.57 7.46
C VAL A 190 -1.47 -11.06 6.07
N GLU A 191 -1.95 -11.72 5.01
CA GLU A 191 -1.75 -11.25 3.63
C GLU A 191 -2.41 -9.89 3.40
N ALA A 192 -3.66 -9.71 3.83
CA ALA A 192 -4.39 -8.45 3.73
C ALA A 192 -3.66 -7.31 4.49
N GLU A 193 -3.19 -7.55 5.71
CA GLU A 193 -2.41 -6.59 6.50
C GLU A 193 -1.15 -6.16 5.73
N SER A 194 -0.38 -7.12 5.21
CA SER A 194 0.84 -6.82 4.45
C SER A 194 0.57 -6.02 3.17
N SER A 195 -0.58 -6.25 2.53
CA SER A 195 -0.99 -5.55 1.31
C SER A 195 -1.44 -4.11 1.60
N ILE A 196 -2.11 -3.89 2.73
CA ILE A 196 -2.54 -2.57 3.22
C ILE A 196 -1.31 -1.73 3.59
N ASP A 197 -0.35 -2.31 4.30
CA ASP A 197 0.90 -1.64 4.65
C ASP A 197 1.73 -1.30 3.40
N ALA A 198 1.82 -2.22 2.43
CA ALA A 198 2.48 -1.94 1.16
C ALA A 198 1.82 -0.78 0.41
N LEU A 199 0.49 -0.72 0.39
CA LEU A 199 -0.26 0.38 -0.22
C LEU A 199 -0.07 1.71 0.52
N ALA A 200 -0.08 1.68 1.86
CA ALA A 200 0.18 2.85 2.69
C ALA A 200 1.56 3.46 2.41
N ARG A 201 2.59 2.62 2.29
CA ARG A 201 3.94 3.04 1.90
C ARG A 201 3.99 3.61 0.49
N GLU A 202 3.36 2.96 -0.48
CA GLU A 202 3.30 3.46 -1.86
C GLU A 202 2.66 4.86 -1.94
N GLN A 203 1.58 5.11 -1.18
CA GLN A 203 0.93 6.42 -1.11
C GLN A 203 1.84 7.50 -0.50
N VAL A 204 2.57 7.18 0.57
CA VAL A 204 3.51 8.10 1.22
C VAL A 204 4.71 8.41 0.32
N ASP A 205 5.28 7.38 -0.30
CA ASP A 205 6.42 7.50 -1.21
C ASP A 205 6.06 8.37 -2.41
N TYR A 206 4.86 8.19 -2.98
CA TYR A 206 4.36 8.99 -4.09
C TYR A 206 4.29 10.49 -3.76
N VAL A 207 3.68 10.84 -2.61
CA VAL A 207 3.59 12.25 -2.18
C VAL A 207 4.97 12.82 -1.90
N THR A 208 5.85 12.04 -1.28
CA THR A 208 7.23 12.44 -0.96
C THR A 208 8.04 12.71 -2.22
N GLU A 209 7.96 11.85 -3.23
CA GLU A 209 8.65 12.02 -4.52
C GLU A 209 8.18 13.30 -5.23
N ILE A 210 6.86 13.53 -5.28
CA ILE A 210 6.30 14.76 -5.85
C ILE A 210 6.81 15.99 -5.10
N ALA A 211 6.76 15.98 -3.76
CA ALA A 211 7.22 17.10 -2.95
C ALA A 211 8.70 17.43 -3.20
N GLN A 212 9.55 16.41 -3.27
CA GLN A 212 10.98 16.57 -3.55
C GLN A 212 11.22 17.14 -4.96
N GLU A 213 10.53 16.62 -5.98
CA GLU A 213 10.69 17.09 -7.36
C GLU A 213 10.19 18.54 -7.50
N VAL A 214 9.03 18.88 -6.94
CA VAL A 214 8.48 20.24 -6.92
C VAL A 214 9.44 21.21 -6.23
N THR A 215 9.97 20.83 -5.06
CA THR A 215 10.92 21.65 -4.29
C THR A 215 12.24 21.85 -5.05
N ALA A 216 12.78 20.78 -5.63
CA ALA A 216 14.02 20.85 -6.39
C ALA A 216 13.86 21.71 -7.66
N ARG A 217 12.77 21.51 -8.41
CA ARG A 217 12.48 22.24 -9.64
C ARG A 217 12.19 23.71 -9.38
N SER A 218 11.38 24.04 -8.37
CA SER A 218 11.10 25.42 -7.97
C SER A 218 12.37 26.16 -7.53
N SER A 219 13.22 25.52 -6.72
CA SER A 219 14.50 26.10 -6.27
C SER A 219 15.44 26.40 -7.44
N ARG A 220 15.55 25.50 -8.42
CA ARG A 220 16.37 25.73 -9.62
C ARG A 220 15.83 26.89 -10.45
N ILE A 221 14.52 26.94 -10.70
CA ILE A 221 13.91 28.02 -11.46
C ILE A 221 14.10 29.36 -10.74
N ALA A 222 13.80 29.42 -9.44
CA ALA A 222 13.98 30.60 -8.61
C ALA A 222 15.44 31.09 -8.60
N ALA A 223 16.41 30.19 -8.51
CA ALA A 223 17.83 30.55 -8.56
C ALA A 223 18.23 31.20 -9.90
N VAL A 224 17.77 30.66 -11.02
CA VAL A 224 18.05 31.23 -12.35
C VAL A 224 17.35 32.59 -12.52
N LEU A 225 16.08 32.70 -12.11
CA LEU A 225 15.34 33.96 -12.13
C LEU A 225 15.98 35.05 -11.25
N GLY A 226 16.48 34.65 -10.08
CA GLY A 226 17.22 35.52 -9.15
C GLY A 226 18.48 36.11 -9.78
N LYS A 227 19.25 35.31 -10.53
CA LYS A 227 20.43 35.78 -11.28
C LYS A 227 20.07 36.82 -12.36
N LEU A 228 18.86 36.76 -12.91
CA LEU A 228 18.36 37.72 -13.90
C LEU A 228 17.74 38.98 -13.27
N GLY A 229 17.62 39.03 -11.94
CA GLY A 229 16.96 40.12 -11.22
C GLY A 229 15.43 40.06 -11.26
N HIS A 230 14.85 38.94 -11.66
CA HIS A 230 13.40 38.71 -11.71
C HIS A 230 12.93 37.86 -10.55
N LYS A 231 13.01 38.39 -9.33
CA LYS A 231 12.39 37.72 -8.18
C LYS A 231 10.87 37.97 -8.25
N PRO A 232 10.03 36.93 -8.35
CA PRO A 232 8.59 37.13 -8.24
C PRO A 232 8.32 37.76 -6.87
N LYS A 233 7.41 38.75 -6.83
CA LYS A 233 6.71 39.07 -5.59
C LYS A 233 5.75 37.92 -5.36
N LEU A 234 6.24 36.89 -4.69
CA LEU A 234 5.39 35.95 -3.99
C LEU A 234 4.79 36.76 -2.85
N ASP A 235 3.51 36.57 -2.54
CA ASP A 235 2.86 37.23 -1.41
C ASP A 235 3.51 36.72 -0.11
N ASP A 236 4.70 37.24 0.18
CA ASP A 236 5.52 36.91 1.32
C ASP A 236 6.36 38.15 1.67
N ASP A 237 5.73 39.05 2.40
CA ASP A 237 6.43 39.84 3.43
C ASP A 237 6.99 38.92 4.54
N ASN A 238 6.92 37.58 4.38
CA ASN A 238 7.67 36.58 5.11
C ASN A 238 8.77 35.97 4.22
N GLU A 239 9.96 36.57 4.19
CA GLU A 239 11.21 35.86 3.81
C GLU A 239 11.49 34.60 4.67
N SER A 240 10.59 34.28 5.63
CA SER A 240 10.63 33.14 6.54
C SER A 240 9.54 32.08 6.29
N ALA A 241 8.69 32.20 5.26
CA ALA A 241 7.66 31.19 4.95
C ALA A 241 8.21 30.01 4.12
N ILE A 242 9.47 29.63 4.36
CA ILE A 242 9.93 28.30 3.98
C ILE A 242 9.24 27.37 4.97
N GLY A 243 8.42 26.46 4.42
CA GLY A 243 7.51 25.57 5.14
C GLY A 243 8.08 25.05 6.45
N GLY A 244 7.18 24.90 7.43
CA GLY A 244 7.48 24.42 8.77
C GLY A 244 8.34 23.15 8.80
N PRO A 245 8.85 22.77 9.98
CA PRO A 245 9.73 21.62 10.13
C PRO A 245 9.18 20.43 9.35
N TYR A 246 10.06 19.74 8.60
CA TYR A 246 9.69 18.53 7.87
C TYR A 246 9.01 17.55 8.83
N VAL A 247 7.69 17.39 8.68
CA VAL A 247 6.92 16.37 9.38
C VAL A 247 6.91 15.17 8.44
N PRO A 248 7.61 14.08 8.75
CA PRO A 248 7.54 12.87 7.94
C PRO A 248 6.08 12.41 7.87
N LEU A 249 5.64 12.05 6.66
CA LEU A 249 4.41 11.30 6.48
C LEU A 249 4.60 9.93 7.13
N ASP A 250 3.85 9.66 8.19
CA ASP A 250 3.81 8.36 8.84
C ASP A 250 2.80 7.46 8.11
N GLU A 251 3.19 6.21 7.84
CA GLU A 251 2.38 5.14 7.25
C GLU A 251 1.02 5.01 7.95
N TYR A 252 0.97 5.24 9.27
CA TYR A 252 -0.19 5.20 10.16
C TYR A 252 -0.83 6.56 10.46
N SER A 253 -0.43 7.63 9.77
CA SER A 253 -1.00 8.97 9.98
C SER A 253 -2.51 9.00 9.82
N ASP A 254 -3.23 9.66 10.72
CA ASP A 254 -4.66 9.91 10.51
C ASP A 254 -4.90 10.65 9.16
N PRO A 255 -6.01 10.39 8.42
CA PRO A 255 -6.27 11.04 7.15
C PRO A 255 -6.22 12.57 7.19
N GLU A 256 -6.56 13.21 8.31
CA GLU A 256 -6.44 14.67 8.43
C GLU A 256 -4.99 15.16 8.43
N ALA A 257 -4.10 14.45 9.12
CA ALA A 257 -2.67 14.77 9.13
C ALA A 257 -2.05 14.54 7.74
N PHE A 258 -2.45 13.46 7.06
CA PHE A 258 -2.06 13.21 5.67
C PHE A 258 -2.53 14.36 4.75
N ARG A 259 -3.78 14.80 4.91
CA ARG A 259 -4.35 15.94 4.15
C ARG A 259 -3.55 17.22 4.34
N ALA A 260 -3.23 17.57 5.58
CA ALA A 260 -2.46 18.77 5.88
C ALA A 260 -1.08 18.78 5.19
N ASN A 261 -0.42 17.62 5.15
CA ASN A 261 0.86 17.48 4.45
C ASN A 261 0.70 17.59 2.92
N VAL A 262 -0.35 16.99 2.34
CA VAL A 262 -0.65 17.13 0.91
C VAL A 262 -1.01 18.57 0.55
N ASP A 263 -1.73 19.30 1.41
CA ASP A 263 -2.05 20.71 1.21
C ASP A 263 -0.77 21.56 1.11
N VAL A 264 0.25 21.26 1.93
CA VAL A 264 1.57 21.91 1.81
C VAL A 264 2.18 21.65 0.43
N VAL A 265 2.17 20.41 -0.05
CA VAL A 265 2.68 20.09 -1.41
C VAL A 265 1.88 20.82 -2.48
N ALA A 266 0.55 20.91 -2.35
CA ALA A 266 -0.30 21.63 -3.28
C ALA A 266 0.09 23.12 -3.37
N THR A 267 0.34 23.79 -2.23
CA THR A 267 0.81 25.19 -2.23
C THR A 267 2.17 25.35 -2.92
N GLN A 268 3.08 24.37 -2.77
CA GLN A 268 4.37 24.38 -3.47
C GLN A 268 4.22 24.22 -4.98
N VAL A 269 3.24 23.42 -5.43
CA VAL A 269 2.91 23.28 -6.86
C VAL A 269 2.38 24.59 -7.42
N GLU A 270 1.52 25.31 -6.69
CA GLU A 270 1.04 26.64 -7.10
C GLU A 270 2.18 27.67 -7.19
N HIS A 271 3.10 27.63 -6.21
CA HIS A 271 4.30 28.46 -6.25
C HIS A 271 5.17 28.15 -7.47
N LEU A 272 5.39 26.87 -7.78
CA LEU A 272 6.09 26.47 -9.01
C LEU A 272 5.38 26.99 -10.27
N ALA A 273 4.06 26.87 -10.36
CA ALA A 273 3.28 27.37 -11.50
C ALA A 273 3.46 28.89 -11.67
N THR A 274 3.54 29.64 -10.57
CA THR A 274 3.83 31.08 -10.58
C THR A 274 5.24 31.37 -11.12
N LEU A 275 6.25 30.62 -10.69
CA LEU A 275 7.62 30.73 -11.20
C LEU A 275 7.70 30.43 -12.71
N GLN A 276 7.04 29.36 -13.15
CA GLN A 276 6.96 28.99 -14.58
C GLN A 276 6.29 30.10 -15.40
N LYS A 277 5.21 30.69 -14.89
CA LYS A 277 4.50 31.80 -15.54
C LYS A 277 5.40 33.03 -15.69
N VAL A 278 6.17 33.39 -14.66
CA VAL A 278 7.16 34.47 -14.76
C VAL A 278 8.23 34.14 -15.81
N ALA A 279 8.81 32.94 -15.74
CA ALA A 279 9.84 32.51 -16.68
C ALA A 279 9.35 32.49 -18.15
N SER A 280 8.09 32.13 -18.39
CA SER A 280 7.49 32.08 -19.73
C SER A 280 7.43 33.44 -20.44
N ARG A 281 7.41 34.55 -19.66
CA ARG A 281 7.41 35.93 -20.17
C ARG A 281 8.81 36.46 -20.44
N LEU A 282 9.86 35.81 -19.91
CA LEU A 282 11.22 36.25 -20.10
C LEU A 282 11.73 35.86 -21.51
N PRO A 283 12.53 36.71 -22.16
CA PRO A 283 13.12 36.47 -23.49
C PRO A 283 14.23 35.41 -23.45
N LEU A 284 13.86 34.17 -23.14
CA LEU A 284 14.75 33.03 -22.92
C LEU A 284 15.11 32.27 -24.22
N ALA A 285 14.32 32.41 -25.29
CA ALA A 285 14.65 31.77 -26.56
C ALA A 285 15.74 32.55 -27.32
N LYS A 286 16.43 31.86 -28.23
CA LYS A 286 17.38 32.50 -29.14
C LYS A 286 16.61 33.23 -30.26
N PRO A 287 17.01 34.46 -30.63
CA PRO A 287 16.35 35.20 -31.70
C PRO A 287 16.65 34.62 -33.10
N MET A 288 17.64 33.72 -33.18
CA MET A 288 18.04 32.99 -34.39
C MET A 288 18.35 31.54 -34.05
N ALA A 289 17.91 30.60 -34.89
CA ALA A 289 18.08 29.16 -34.66
C ALA A 289 19.56 28.73 -34.78
N SER A 290 20.25 29.19 -35.82
CA SER A 290 21.66 28.92 -36.04
C SER A 290 22.34 30.15 -36.66
N ALA A 291 23.02 30.93 -35.82
CA ALA A 291 23.89 32.02 -36.25
C ALA A 291 24.97 32.28 -35.20
N PRO A 292 26.24 32.48 -35.60
CA PRO A 292 27.30 32.82 -34.68
C PRO A 292 27.17 34.28 -34.24
N ILE A 293 27.51 34.53 -32.97
CA ILE A 293 27.61 35.89 -32.43
C ILE A 293 28.94 36.48 -32.89
N THR A 294 28.88 37.56 -33.66
CA THR A 294 30.07 38.28 -34.13
C THR A 294 30.43 39.48 -33.28
N SER A 295 29.48 40.00 -32.51
CA SER A 295 29.77 41.03 -31.52
C SER A 295 28.96 40.87 -30.25
N ARG A 296 29.62 41.08 -29.11
CA ARG A 296 29.03 40.99 -27.78
C ARG A 296 28.59 42.36 -27.27
N PHE A 297 27.71 42.35 -26.28
CA PHE A 297 27.33 43.52 -25.51
C PHE A 297 28.53 44.09 -24.74
N GLY A 298 28.58 45.41 -24.56
CA GLY A 298 29.63 46.06 -23.78
C GLY A 298 30.43 47.11 -24.56
N ALA A 299 31.43 47.68 -23.89
CA ALA A 299 32.30 48.69 -24.47
C ALA A 299 33.21 48.07 -25.55
N ARG A 300 33.20 48.64 -26.76
CA ARG A 300 34.05 48.24 -27.88
C ARG A 300 34.50 49.43 -28.71
N MET A 301 35.50 49.22 -29.55
CA MET A 301 35.87 50.19 -30.59
C MET A 301 34.73 50.31 -31.61
N ASP A 302 34.23 51.52 -31.80
CA ASP A 302 33.18 51.80 -32.78
C ASP A 302 33.71 51.64 -34.22
N PRO A 303 33.06 50.84 -35.08
CA PRO A 303 33.61 50.52 -36.40
C PRO A 303 33.51 51.65 -37.43
N PHE A 304 32.82 52.76 -37.13
CA PHE A 304 32.68 53.87 -38.06
C PHE A 304 33.49 55.10 -37.63
N VAL A 305 33.54 55.39 -36.31
CA VAL A 305 34.26 56.56 -35.79
C VAL A 305 35.54 56.19 -35.03
N HIS A 306 35.85 54.90 -34.87
CA HIS A 306 37.08 54.40 -34.23
C HIS A 306 37.31 55.00 -32.83
N ARG A 307 36.22 55.16 -32.05
CA ARG A 307 36.24 55.59 -30.63
C ARG A 307 35.53 54.58 -29.75
N MET A 308 35.90 54.50 -28.46
CA MET A 308 35.24 53.58 -27.53
C MET A 308 33.76 53.96 -27.40
N ALA A 309 32.88 53.00 -27.67
CA ALA A 309 31.44 53.15 -27.61
C ALA A 309 30.78 51.93 -26.96
N MET A 310 29.63 52.14 -26.33
CA MET A 310 28.84 51.06 -25.74
C MET A 310 28.01 50.36 -26.81
N HIS A 311 28.20 49.06 -26.97
CA HIS A 311 27.31 48.21 -27.76
C HIS A 311 26.14 47.73 -26.90
N SER A 312 24.93 48.21 -27.19
CA SER A 312 23.72 47.98 -26.39
C SER A 312 23.03 46.64 -26.62
N GLY A 313 23.62 45.76 -27.43
CA GLY A 313 23.06 44.45 -27.76
C GLY A 313 24.13 43.46 -28.18
N ILE A 314 23.71 42.41 -28.88
CA ILE A 314 24.59 41.42 -29.51
C ILE A 314 24.28 41.32 -31.00
N ASP A 315 25.31 41.07 -31.80
CA ASP A 315 25.21 40.96 -33.25
C ASP A 315 25.35 39.50 -33.68
N PHE A 316 24.34 38.98 -34.37
CA PHE A 316 24.36 37.66 -34.99
C PHE A 316 24.65 37.80 -36.48
N LYS A 317 25.72 37.15 -36.97
CA LYS A 317 26.04 37.14 -38.40
C LYS A 317 25.06 36.25 -39.15
N ALA A 318 24.36 36.85 -40.10
CA ALA A 318 23.30 36.18 -40.85
C ALA A 318 23.14 36.80 -42.24
N PRO A 319 23.03 36.00 -43.32
CA PRO A 319 22.70 36.52 -44.64
C PRO A 319 21.38 37.31 -44.61
N THR A 320 21.27 38.35 -45.44
CA THR A 320 20.02 39.09 -45.64
C THR A 320 18.87 38.12 -45.96
N GLY A 321 17.73 38.29 -45.30
CA GLY A 321 16.58 37.40 -45.47
C GLY A 321 16.48 36.26 -44.46
N SER A 322 17.47 36.08 -43.57
CA SER A 322 17.39 35.08 -42.51
C SER A 322 16.27 35.41 -41.51
N PRO A 323 15.55 34.42 -40.96
CA PRO A 323 14.42 34.67 -40.06
C PRO A 323 14.89 35.14 -38.68
N ALA A 324 14.38 36.28 -38.21
CA ALA A 324 14.49 36.74 -36.84
C ALA A 324 13.22 36.35 -36.07
N ARG A 325 13.38 35.72 -34.91
CA ARG A 325 12.29 35.13 -34.11
C ARG A 325 12.10 35.85 -32.79
N ALA A 326 10.85 35.98 -32.35
CA ALA A 326 10.52 36.50 -31.03
C ALA A 326 11.08 35.59 -29.93
N THR A 327 11.80 36.16 -28.97
CA THR A 327 12.46 35.39 -27.89
C THR A 327 11.55 35.10 -26.70
N ALA A 328 10.41 35.80 -26.62
CA ALA A 328 9.28 35.56 -25.73
C ALA A 328 7.98 36.04 -26.38
N ALA A 329 6.84 35.61 -25.85
CA ALA A 329 5.54 36.14 -26.27
C ALA A 329 5.38 37.60 -25.83
N GLY A 330 4.67 38.42 -26.60
CA GLY A 330 4.52 39.84 -26.28
C GLY A 330 3.80 40.65 -27.33
N ARG A 331 3.68 41.96 -27.10
CA ARG A 331 3.03 42.90 -28.02
C ARG A 331 4.06 43.79 -28.70
N VAL A 332 3.96 43.92 -30.00
CA VAL A 332 4.85 44.78 -30.80
C VAL A 332 4.57 46.25 -30.49
N THR A 333 5.55 46.97 -29.94
CA THR A 333 5.45 48.40 -29.63
C THR A 333 5.99 49.28 -30.75
N ILE A 334 6.98 48.78 -31.50
CA ILE A 334 7.60 49.46 -32.64
C ILE A 334 7.77 48.46 -33.78
N ALA A 335 7.42 48.86 -35.00
CA ALA A 335 7.72 48.15 -36.24
C ALA A 335 7.89 49.20 -37.35
N ALA A 336 9.05 49.86 -37.39
CA ALA A 336 9.31 50.97 -38.29
C ALA A 336 10.81 51.21 -38.49
N TYR A 337 11.16 52.08 -39.45
CA TYR A 337 12.53 52.58 -39.59
C TYR A 337 12.87 53.54 -38.44
N THR A 338 13.95 53.27 -37.72
CA THR A 338 14.46 54.07 -36.61
C THR A 338 15.90 54.49 -36.90
N LYS A 339 16.23 55.77 -36.70
CA LYS A 339 17.58 56.29 -36.95
C LYS A 339 18.62 55.49 -36.17
N GLY A 340 19.72 55.11 -36.82
CA GLY A 340 20.75 54.24 -36.24
C GLY A 340 20.41 52.74 -36.37
N TYR A 341 19.24 52.32 -35.88
CA TYR A 341 18.82 50.91 -35.89
C TYR A 341 18.32 50.41 -37.26
N GLY A 342 18.00 51.29 -38.21
CA GLY A 342 17.39 50.89 -39.47
C GLY A 342 15.95 50.39 -39.27
N ASN A 343 15.51 49.41 -40.06
CA ASN A 343 14.21 48.78 -39.82
C ASN A 343 14.30 47.98 -38.51
N MET A 344 13.45 48.33 -37.56
CA MET A 344 13.50 47.80 -36.21
C MET A 344 12.11 47.32 -35.76
N ILE A 345 12.12 46.21 -35.02
CA ILE A 345 10.97 45.75 -34.24
C ILE A 345 11.33 45.83 -32.76
N GLU A 346 10.43 46.40 -31.95
CA GLU A 346 10.46 46.31 -30.49
C GLU A 346 9.22 45.54 -30.02
N ILE A 347 9.44 44.56 -29.13
CA ILE A 347 8.38 43.75 -28.52
C ILE A 347 8.41 43.98 -27.02
N ASP A 348 7.26 44.31 -26.44
CA ASP A 348 7.06 44.40 -25.00
C ASP A 348 6.49 43.09 -24.46
N HIS A 349 7.19 42.51 -23.50
CA HIS A 349 6.87 41.22 -22.88
C HIS A 349 6.16 41.39 -21.52
N GLY A 350 5.92 42.63 -21.09
CA GLY A 350 5.43 42.97 -19.75
C GLY A 350 6.57 43.06 -18.72
N GLY A 351 6.24 43.51 -17.52
CA GLY A 351 7.22 43.61 -16.41
C GLY A 351 8.40 44.55 -16.69
N GLY A 352 8.25 45.49 -17.62
CA GLY A 352 9.32 46.42 -18.03
C GLY A 352 10.36 45.80 -18.97
N ILE A 353 10.13 44.60 -19.49
CA ILE A 353 11.07 43.87 -20.36
C ILE A 353 10.69 44.05 -21.82
N ARG A 354 11.66 44.48 -22.63
CA ARG A 354 11.50 44.63 -24.08
C ARG A 354 12.65 44.01 -24.83
N THR A 355 12.37 43.53 -26.04
CA THR A 355 13.38 43.05 -26.98
C THR A 355 13.39 43.87 -28.25
N ARG A 356 14.57 44.10 -28.83
CA ARG A 356 14.73 44.81 -30.10
C ARG A 356 15.42 43.96 -31.13
N TYR A 357 14.93 44.05 -32.36
CA TYR A 357 15.45 43.36 -33.55
C TYR A 357 15.73 44.45 -34.59
N ALA A 358 17.00 44.73 -34.87
CA ALA A 358 17.41 45.86 -35.70
C ALA A 358 18.15 45.41 -36.97
N HIS A 359 18.44 46.39 -37.83
CA HIS A 359 19.06 46.23 -39.15
C HIS A 359 18.29 45.33 -40.11
N LEU A 360 16.97 45.15 -39.89
CA LEU A 360 16.14 44.24 -40.67
C LEU A 360 16.03 44.69 -42.14
N SER A 361 15.95 43.73 -43.06
CA SER A 361 15.57 43.99 -44.45
C SER A 361 14.06 44.09 -44.62
N ARG A 362 13.30 43.33 -43.81
CA ARG A 362 11.84 43.28 -43.88
C ARG A 362 11.23 43.14 -42.49
N LEU A 363 10.18 43.92 -42.25
CA LEU A 363 9.31 43.80 -41.09
C LEU A 363 8.14 42.89 -41.46
N LEU A 364 7.90 41.81 -40.70
CA LEU A 364 6.80 40.86 -40.96
C LEU A 364 5.62 41.04 -40.02
N VAL A 365 5.74 41.94 -39.04
CA VAL A 365 4.71 42.27 -38.07
C VAL A 365 4.47 43.78 -38.05
N LYS A 366 3.32 44.19 -37.52
CA LYS A 366 2.92 45.59 -37.38
C LYS A 366 2.83 45.96 -35.90
N LYS A 367 2.98 47.26 -35.60
CA LYS A 367 2.73 47.79 -34.25
C LYS A 367 1.34 47.38 -33.76
N GLY A 368 1.25 46.97 -32.49
CA GLY A 368 0.04 46.52 -31.83
C GLY A 368 -0.23 45.01 -31.93
N ALA A 369 0.41 44.30 -32.86
CA ALA A 369 0.28 42.85 -33.01
C ALA A 369 0.78 42.11 -31.77
N TYR A 370 0.08 41.05 -31.38
CA TYR A 370 0.57 40.07 -30.42
C TYR A 370 1.37 38.99 -31.17
N VAL A 371 2.50 38.58 -30.61
CA VAL A 371 3.35 37.54 -31.17
C VAL A 371 3.69 36.50 -30.11
N GLU A 372 3.68 35.25 -30.51
CA GLU A 372 4.09 34.13 -29.65
C GLU A 372 5.60 33.95 -29.65
N LYS A 373 6.12 33.26 -28.63
CA LYS A 373 7.52 32.86 -28.55
C LYS A 373 7.88 32.03 -29.79
N GLY A 374 8.98 32.38 -30.46
CA GLY A 374 9.49 31.69 -31.65
C GLY A 374 8.89 32.15 -32.99
N ALA A 375 7.85 32.98 -32.98
CA ALA A 375 7.24 33.54 -34.19
C ALA A 375 8.27 34.35 -34.99
N ILE A 376 8.27 34.23 -36.32
CA ILE A 376 9.16 35.00 -37.18
C ILE A 376 8.62 36.43 -37.30
N VAL A 377 9.34 37.39 -36.75
CA VAL A 377 8.90 38.80 -36.70
C VAL A 377 9.52 39.65 -37.80
N GLY A 378 10.68 39.25 -38.32
CA GLY A 378 11.40 40.01 -39.32
C GLY A 378 12.41 39.18 -40.09
N ARG A 379 13.03 39.82 -41.07
CA ARG A 379 14.12 39.25 -41.87
C ARG A 379 15.38 40.09 -41.69
N THR A 380 16.52 39.45 -41.42
CA THR A 380 17.81 40.12 -41.24
C THR A 380 18.20 40.90 -42.49
N GLY A 381 19.06 41.91 -42.32
CA GLY A 381 19.51 42.78 -43.40
C GLY A 381 20.70 43.62 -42.98
N SER A 382 20.87 44.78 -43.62
CA SER A 382 21.92 45.73 -43.32
C SER A 382 21.41 47.17 -43.42
N THR A 383 20.23 47.44 -42.87
CA THR A 383 19.62 48.79 -42.91
C THR A 383 20.10 49.66 -41.75
N GLY A 384 20.08 50.99 -41.91
CA GLY A 384 20.56 51.91 -40.89
C GLY A 384 22.09 51.89 -40.75
N ARG A 385 22.59 51.93 -39.53
CA ARG A 385 24.02 51.97 -39.24
C ARG A 385 24.58 50.56 -39.09
N SER A 386 24.94 49.95 -40.22
CA SER A 386 25.42 48.57 -40.30
C SER A 386 26.61 48.45 -41.26
N THR A 387 27.59 47.60 -40.93
CA THR A 387 28.75 47.31 -41.79
C THR A 387 28.53 46.12 -42.72
N GLY A 388 27.45 45.36 -42.54
CA GLY A 388 27.08 44.22 -43.39
C GLY A 388 25.89 43.44 -42.83
N PRO A 389 25.39 42.41 -43.53
CA PRO A 389 24.21 41.67 -43.10
C PRO A 389 24.35 40.99 -41.73
N HIS A 390 23.52 41.39 -40.77
CA HIS A 390 23.44 40.81 -39.43
C HIS A 390 22.10 41.10 -38.75
N LEU A 391 21.86 40.46 -37.60
CA LEU A 391 20.80 40.83 -36.66
C LEU A 391 21.44 41.47 -35.44
N HIS A 392 21.12 42.73 -35.17
CA HIS A 392 21.40 43.35 -33.88
C HIS A 392 20.22 43.09 -32.94
N TYR A 393 20.49 42.47 -31.80
CA TYR A 393 19.50 42.06 -30.82
C TYR A 393 19.77 42.69 -29.46
N GLU A 394 18.77 43.38 -28.88
CA GLU A 394 18.85 43.92 -27.53
C GLU A 394 17.80 43.31 -26.61
N ILE A 395 18.14 43.19 -25.33
CA ILE A 395 17.19 43.05 -24.24
C ILE A 395 17.28 44.31 -23.39
N ARG A 396 16.11 44.85 -23.04
CA ARG A 396 15.99 46.04 -22.20
C ARG A 396 15.09 45.76 -21.02
N VAL A 397 15.53 46.15 -19.83
CA VAL A 397 14.76 46.07 -18.60
C VAL A 397 14.64 47.48 -18.03
N ASN A 398 13.41 47.95 -17.80
CA ASN A 398 13.12 49.30 -17.35
C ASN A 398 13.83 50.36 -18.21
N SER A 399 13.76 50.17 -19.53
CA SER A 399 14.42 51.02 -20.54
C SER A 399 15.95 51.01 -20.57
N LYS A 400 16.64 50.24 -19.71
CA LYS A 400 18.11 50.08 -19.74
C LYS A 400 18.50 48.85 -20.56
N ALA A 401 19.46 49.00 -21.47
CA ALA A 401 20.04 47.88 -22.19
C ALA A 401 20.87 47.00 -21.24
N ILE A 402 20.69 45.70 -21.33
CA ILE A 402 21.42 44.71 -20.53
C ILE A 402 21.99 43.63 -21.44
N ASP A 403 22.98 42.89 -20.95
CA ASP A 403 23.62 41.82 -21.73
C ASP A 403 22.61 40.70 -22.08
N PRO A 404 22.26 40.53 -23.36
CA PRO A 404 21.35 39.47 -23.80
C PRO A 404 21.87 38.05 -23.53
N MET A 405 23.18 37.87 -23.37
CA MET A 405 23.78 36.56 -23.12
C MET A 405 23.33 35.96 -21.78
N ALA A 406 23.03 36.78 -20.77
CA ALA A 406 22.52 36.29 -19.50
C ALA A 406 21.18 35.54 -19.68
N TYR A 407 20.29 36.08 -20.51
CA TYR A 407 18.97 35.50 -20.78
C TYR A 407 19.05 34.28 -21.69
N ILE A 408 19.94 34.31 -22.68
CA ILE A 408 20.15 33.15 -23.57
C ILE A 408 20.70 31.95 -22.80
N LYS A 409 21.63 32.18 -21.86
CA LYS A 409 22.16 31.12 -20.98
C LYS A 409 21.10 30.60 -20.02
N ALA A 410 20.40 31.51 -19.35
CA ALA A 410 19.29 31.15 -18.47
C ALA A 410 18.20 30.35 -19.20
N GLY A 411 17.92 30.69 -20.46
CA GLY A 411 16.96 29.95 -21.28
C GLY A 411 17.41 28.52 -21.56
N ALA A 412 18.71 28.28 -21.79
CA ALA A 412 19.23 26.92 -21.95
C ALA A 412 19.09 26.10 -20.66
N GLU A 413 19.30 26.72 -19.49
CA GLU A 413 19.12 26.07 -18.18
C GLU A 413 17.64 25.82 -17.84
N LEU A 414 16.74 26.75 -18.19
CA LEU A 414 15.32 26.70 -17.83
C LEU A 414 14.45 25.90 -18.80
N THR A 415 14.80 25.81 -20.10
CA THR A 415 13.98 25.08 -21.09
C THR A 415 13.61 23.64 -20.66
N PRO A 416 14.54 22.79 -20.15
CA PRO A 416 14.17 21.46 -19.67
C PRO A 416 13.26 21.51 -18.44
N LEU A 417 13.37 22.54 -17.59
CA LEU A 417 12.57 22.71 -16.39
C LEU A 417 11.20 23.37 -16.63
N LEU A 418 10.94 23.89 -17.84
CA LEU A 418 9.67 24.54 -18.20
C LEU A 418 8.82 23.71 -19.15
N SER A 419 9.37 22.62 -19.69
CA SER A 419 8.62 21.70 -20.53
C SER A 419 7.90 20.67 -19.66
N PRO A 420 6.68 20.23 -20.03
CA PRO A 420 6.13 19.01 -19.46
C PRO A 420 7.08 17.84 -19.80
N GLY A 421 7.40 17.04 -18.78
CA GLY A 421 8.30 15.88 -18.91
C GLY A 421 7.69 14.76 -19.73
#